data_AF-A0A0N8UHS9-F1
#
_entry.id   AF-A0A0N8UHS9-F1
#
_cell.length_a   1.000
_cell.length_b   1.000
_cell.length_c   1.000
_cell.angle_alpha   90.00
_cell.angle_beta   90.00
_cell.angle_gamma   90.00
#
_symmetry.space_group_name_H-M   'P 1'
#
loop_
_entity.id
_entity.type
_entity.pdbx_description
1 polymer ?
#
loop_
_entity_poly.entity_id
_entity_poly.type
_entity_poly.pdbx_seq_one_letter_code
_entity_poly.pdbx_strand_id
1 'polypeptide(L)'
;MTFLCPLCEHPLTLNQNTYSCLNRHQFDVAKEGYVNLMPVQHKRSKDPGDNKEMTQARRRFLHTGHYAPMREKVAELCQKYLTGHQQTLLDIGCGEGYYTDFFAHTLRQQDSEAQTFGLDISKIAIRYAAKRYPECQFAVASSHRLPFSEQSLDGVIRIYAPCKDTELQRCVKMGGVVITVTPAARHLYQFKQGIYEQVRLHEEQPENLSGFELVEEYKLHYPMVLNGAEAADLLQMTPFAWRASEEFKEQVSQSNTFECEADFMLRVYQRN
;
A
#
# COMPACT_ATOMS: atom_id res chain seq x y z
N MET A 1 14.94 14.41 -2.17
CA MET A 1 15.35 13.28 -1.31
C MET A 1 15.78 12.11 -2.19
N THR A 2 16.66 11.22 -1.74
CA THR A 2 17.09 10.08 -2.57
C THR A 2 17.04 8.75 -1.83
N PHE A 3 16.86 7.66 -2.58
CA PHE A 3 16.88 6.30 -2.05
C PHE A 3 18.24 5.94 -1.45
N LEU A 4 18.29 4.99 -0.53
CA LEU A 4 19.52 4.36 -0.06
C LEU A 4 19.89 3.14 -0.90
N CYS A 5 21.20 2.92 -1.06
CA CYS A 5 21.72 1.73 -1.71
C CYS A 5 21.37 0.48 -0.87
N PRO A 6 20.69 -0.54 -1.44
CA PRO A 6 20.32 -1.73 -0.69
C PRO A 6 21.52 -2.62 -0.31
N LEU A 7 22.72 -2.33 -0.83
CA LEU A 7 23.95 -3.10 -0.60
C LEU A 7 24.90 -2.47 0.43
N CYS A 8 24.99 -1.13 0.46
CA CYS A 8 25.93 -0.43 1.32
C CYS A 8 25.35 0.78 2.05
N GLU A 9 24.05 1.03 1.92
CA GLU A 9 23.27 2.01 2.70
C GLU A 9 23.68 3.48 2.49
N HIS A 10 24.59 3.72 1.55
CA HIS A 10 24.93 5.08 1.13
C HIS A 10 23.80 5.66 0.27
N PRO A 11 23.56 6.98 0.33
CA PRO A 11 22.62 7.66 -0.56
C PRO A 11 22.90 7.34 -2.02
N LEU A 12 21.83 7.09 -2.78
CA LEU A 12 21.87 6.96 -4.22
C LEU A 12 21.69 8.33 -4.84
N THR A 13 22.47 8.65 -5.86
CA THR A 13 22.29 9.84 -6.69
C THR A 13 21.79 9.39 -8.05
N LEU A 14 20.70 9.99 -8.52
CA LEU A 14 20.21 9.77 -9.88
C LEU A 14 21.07 10.57 -10.86
N ASN A 15 21.68 9.87 -11.81
CA ASN A 15 22.33 10.49 -12.96
C ASN A 15 21.69 9.92 -14.23
N GLN A 16 21.00 10.78 -14.98
CA GLN A 16 20.18 10.39 -16.12
C GLN A 16 19.16 9.31 -15.73
N ASN A 17 19.39 8.06 -16.14
CA ASN A 17 18.51 6.91 -15.91
C ASN A 17 19.14 5.86 -14.98
N THR A 18 20.17 6.21 -14.21
CA THR A 18 20.84 5.26 -13.31
C THR A 18 21.05 5.89 -11.94
N TYR A 19 20.58 5.20 -10.90
CA TYR A 19 20.92 5.50 -9.51
C TYR A 19 22.28 4.91 -9.18
N SER A 20 23.15 5.68 -8.53
CA SER A 20 24.47 5.21 -8.11
C SER A 20 24.87 5.71 -6.73
N CYS A 21 25.56 4.90 -5.94
CA CYS A 21 26.11 5.33 -4.65
C CYS A 21 27.63 5.59 -4.73
N LEU A 22 28.21 6.14 -3.66
CA LEU A 22 29.66 6.42 -3.57
C LEU A 22 30.54 5.17 -3.76
N ASN A 23 30.03 3.98 -3.43
CA ASN A 23 30.72 2.69 -3.67
C ASN A 23 30.54 2.15 -5.09
N ARG A 24 29.94 2.94 -5.99
CA ARG A 24 29.70 2.61 -7.42
C ARG A 24 28.76 1.44 -7.66
N HIS A 25 27.92 1.08 -6.68
CA HIS A 25 26.75 0.22 -6.97
C HIS A 25 25.76 1.01 -7.83
N GLN A 26 25.20 0.37 -8.85
CA GLN A 26 24.33 1.00 -9.84
C GLN A 26 22.99 0.26 -9.96
N PHE A 27 21.93 1.03 -10.15
CA PHE A 27 20.56 0.54 -10.31
C PHE A 27 19.88 1.35 -11.42
N ASP A 28 19.62 0.70 -12.55
CA ASP A 28 18.98 1.36 -13.69
C ASP A 28 17.50 1.61 -13.42
N VAL A 29 17.05 2.79 -13.84
CA VAL A 29 15.63 3.14 -13.96
C VAL A 29 15.10 2.43 -15.19
N ALA A 30 14.08 1.59 -14.99
CA ALA A 30 13.43 0.90 -16.08
C ALA A 30 12.75 1.89 -17.02
N LYS A 31 12.50 1.50 -18.27
CA LYS A 31 11.80 2.35 -19.26
C LYS A 31 10.41 2.80 -18.79
N GLU A 32 9.78 2.06 -17.88
CA GLU A 32 8.51 2.42 -17.26
C GLU A 32 8.64 3.43 -16.09
N GLY A 33 9.85 3.80 -15.67
CA GLY A 33 10.09 4.87 -14.68
C GLY A 33 10.37 4.41 -13.25
N TYR A 34 10.38 3.10 -12.96
CA TYR A 34 10.70 2.58 -11.62
C TYR A 34 12.17 2.17 -11.48
N VAL A 35 12.67 2.14 -10.25
CA VAL A 35 13.97 1.55 -9.90
C VAL A 35 13.80 0.22 -9.17
N ASN A 36 14.62 -0.78 -9.48
CA ASN A 36 14.63 -2.04 -8.74
C ASN A 36 15.76 -2.07 -7.71
N LEU A 37 15.40 -1.97 -6.43
CA LEU A 37 16.33 -1.96 -5.29
C LEU A 37 16.27 -3.26 -4.49
N MET A 38 15.71 -4.33 -5.05
CA MET A 38 15.70 -5.66 -4.42
C MET A 38 16.94 -6.46 -4.83
N PRO A 39 17.92 -6.71 -3.93
CA PRO A 39 19.07 -7.52 -4.28
C PRO A 39 18.66 -8.97 -4.58
N VAL A 40 19.34 -9.60 -5.54
CA VAL A 40 19.05 -10.98 -5.97
C VAL A 40 19.13 -11.97 -4.80
N GLN A 41 20.04 -11.72 -3.85
CA GLN A 41 20.28 -12.56 -2.66
C GLN A 41 19.16 -12.49 -1.61
N HIS A 42 18.33 -11.46 -1.64
CA HIS A 42 17.22 -11.27 -0.70
C HIS A 42 15.86 -11.73 -1.27
N LYS A 43 15.85 -12.38 -2.44
CA LYS A 43 14.65 -13.00 -3.00
C LYS A 43 14.39 -14.36 -2.35
N ARG A 44 13.38 -14.41 -1.46
CA ARG A 44 12.89 -15.68 -0.89
C ARG A 44 12.07 -16.51 -1.89
N SER A 45 11.58 -15.90 -2.98
CA SER A 45 10.96 -16.59 -4.11
C SER A 45 11.25 -15.84 -5.42
N LYS A 46 11.02 -16.50 -6.57
CA LYS A 46 11.16 -15.86 -7.90
C LYS A 46 10.09 -14.79 -8.13
N ASP A 47 8.88 -15.02 -7.61
CA ASP A 47 7.72 -14.13 -7.71
C ASP A 47 7.11 -13.91 -6.30
N PRO A 48 7.71 -13.01 -5.50
CA PRO A 48 7.17 -12.65 -4.19
C PRO A 48 5.95 -11.73 -4.33
N GLY A 49 4.93 -11.95 -3.49
CA GLY A 49 3.67 -11.20 -3.51
C GLY A 49 2.54 -11.98 -4.18
N ASP A 50 1.55 -11.24 -4.67
CA ASP A 50 0.38 -11.81 -5.36
C ASP A 50 0.76 -12.38 -6.74
N ASN A 51 0.11 -13.47 -7.13
CA ASN A 51 0.25 -13.99 -8.50
C ASN A 51 -0.42 -13.03 -9.52
N LYS A 52 -0.26 -13.35 -10.81
CA LYS A 52 -0.75 -12.50 -11.90
C LYS A 52 -2.27 -12.33 -11.85
N GLU A 53 -2.99 -13.41 -11.58
CA GLU A 53 -4.45 -13.46 -11.52
C GLU A 53 -4.99 -12.60 -10.37
N MET A 54 -4.41 -12.72 -9.17
CA MET A 54 -4.74 -11.90 -8.00
C MET A 54 -4.45 -10.42 -8.25
N THR A 55 -3.31 -10.11 -8.87
CA THR A 55 -2.95 -8.72 -9.24
C THR A 55 -3.97 -8.13 -10.22
N GLN A 56 -4.39 -8.90 -11.22
CA GLN A 56 -5.39 -8.45 -12.20
C GLN A 56 -6.78 -8.31 -11.59
N ALA A 57 -7.19 -9.23 -10.71
CA ALA A 57 -8.46 -9.14 -9.98
C ALA A 57 -8.50 -7.89 -9.10
N ARG A 58 -7.42 -7.65 -8.33
CA ARG A 58 -7.27 -6.43 -7.52
C ARG A 58 -7.41 -5.19 -8.38
N ARG A 59 -6.71 -5.14 -9.52
CA ARG A 59 -6.81 -4.03 -10.47
C ARG A 59 -8.24 -3.79 -10.93
N ARG A 60 -8.91 -4.81 -11.44
CA ARG A 60 -10.29 -4.70 -11.94
C ARG A 60 -11.22 -4.21 -10.84
N PHE A 61 -11.14 -4.81 -9.66
CA PHE A 61 -11.97 -4.43 -8.52
C PHE A 61 -11.72 -2.99 -8.07
N LEU A 62 -10.48 -2.57 -7.83
CA LEU A 62 -10.20 -1.20 -7.34
C LEU A 62 -10.70 -0.12 -8.31
N HIS A 63 -10.71 -0.40 -9.61
CA HIS A 63 -11.23 0.51 -10.63
C HIS A 63 -12.75 0.61 -10.71
N THR A 64 -13.50 -0.23 -10.00
CA THR A 64 -14.96 -0.08 -9.86
C THR A 64 -15.35 1.10 -8.97
N GLY A 65 -14.42 1.57 -8.11
CA GLY A 65 -14.68 2.65 -7.16
C GLY A 65 -15.23 2.19 -5.81
N HIS A 66 -15.49 0.89 -5.60
CA HIS A 66 -16.03 0.39 -4.33
C HIS A 66 -15.14 0.73 -3.11
N TYR A 67 -13.82 0.82 -3.28
CA TYR A 67 -12.88 1.22 -2.21
C TYR A 67 -12.50 2.71 -2.23
N ALA A 68 -13.17 3.54 -3.06
CA ALA A 68 -12.92 4.98 -3.12
C ALA A 68 -13.15 5.69 -1.77
N PRO A 69 -14.19 5.39 -0.96
CA PRO A 69 -14.39 6.07 0.32
C PRO A 69 -13.21 5.89 1.29
N MET A 70 -12.58 4.70 1.30
CA MET A 70 -11.40 4.45 2.12
C MET A 70 -10.19 5.24 1.62
N ARG A 71 -9.95 5.24 0.30
CA ARG A 71 -8.88 6.02 -0.33
C ARG A 71 -9.04 7.52 -0.05
N GLU A 72 -10.25 8.05 -0.19
CA GLU A 72 -10.55 9.46 0.09
C GLU A 72 -10.29 9.78 1.56
N LYS A 73 -10.74 8.92 2.49
CA LYS A 73 -10.49 9.14 3.91
C LYS A 73 -9.01 9.14 4.27
N VAL A 74 -8.21 8.25 3.68
CA VAL A 74 -6.74 8.26 3.87
C VAL A 74 -6.13 9.54 3.29
N ALA A 75 -6.61 10.02 2.14
CA ALA A 75 -6.11 11.24 1.53
C ALA A 75 -6.43 12.49 2.37
N GLU A 76 -7.62 12.55 3.00
CA GLU A 76 -7.96 13.59 3.98
C GLU A 76 -6.98 13.58 5.16
N LEU A 77 -6.66 12.40 5.70
CA LEU A 77 -5.67 12.26 6.77
C LEU A 77 -4.29 12.72 6.32
N CYS A 78 -3.90 12.42 5.08
CA CYS A 78 -2.63 12.90 4.52
C CYS A 78 -2.60 14.43 4.47
N GLN A 79 -3.65 15.09 3.98
CA GLN A 79 -3.73 16.56 3.97
C GLN A 79 -3.70 17.17 5.36
N LYS A 80 -4.41 16.55 6.31
CA LYS A 80 -4.50 17.04 7.69
C LYS A 80 -3.15 17.02 8.41
N TYR A 81 -2.34 15.97 8.21
CA TYR A 81 -1.11 15.77 8.98
C TYR A 81 0.18 16.13 8.23
N LEU A 82 0.18 16.10 6.90
CA LEU A 82 1.34 16.49 6.10
C LEU A 82 1.22 17.95 5.72
N THR A 83 1.36 18.81 6.74
CA THR A 83 1.26 20.25 6.62
C THR A 83 2.64 20.87 6.46
N GLY A 84 2.86 21.65 5.41
CA GLY A 84 4.13 22.32 5.14
C GLY A 84 4.47 22.34 3.66
N HIS A 85 5.76 22.49 3.36
CA HIS A 85 6.30 22.45 2.00
C HIS A 85 7.22 21.26 1.81
N GLN A 86 7.38 20.82 0.56
CA GLN A 86 8.25 19.71 0.15
C GLN A 86 7.99 18.41 0.94
N GLN A 87 6.72 18.13 1.23
CA GLN A 87 6.30 16.96 1.99
C GLN A 87 6.68 15.68 1.26
N THR A 88 7.25 14.72 1.97
CA THR A 88 7.65 13.42 1.43
C THR A 88 6.80 12.31 2.01
N LEU A 89 5.97 11.70 1.17
CA LEU A 89 5.08 10.60 1.51
C LEU A 89 5.59 9.29 0.91
N LEU A 90 5.56 8.21 1.69
CA LEU A 90 5.79 6.83 1.22
C LEU A 90 4.53 5.99 1.38
N ASP A 91 4.08 5.32 0.31
CA ASP A 91 3.06 4.27 0.34
C ASP A 91 3.73 2.89 0.29
N ILE A 92 3.67 2.15 1.41
CA ILE A 92 4.24 0.80 1.54
C ILE A 92 3.21 -0.24 1.10
N GLY A 93 3.62 -1.13 0.20
CA GLY A 93 2.71 -2.09 -0.42
C GLY A 93 1.79 -1.41 -1.43
N CYS A 94 2.33 -0.45 -2.19
CA CYS A 94 1.55 0.39 -3.09
C CYS A 94 0.86 -0.38 -4.23
N GLY A 95 1.22 -1.64 -4.44
CA GLY A 95 0.74 -2.47 -5.53
C GLY A 95 0.96 -1.78 -6.88
N GLU A 96 -0.11 -1.66 -7.65
CA GLU A 96 -0.08 -0.98 -8.94
C GLU A 96 -0.31 0.55 -8.87
N GLY A 97 -0.30 1.14 -7.67
CA GLY A 97 -0.33 2.61 -7.49
C GLY A 97 -1.72 3.25 -7.45
N TYR A 98 -2.81 2.47 -7.38
CA TYR A 98 -4.19 3.00 -7.34
C TYR A 98 -4.42 4.03 -6.22
N TYR A 99 -3.89 3.75 -5.02
CA TYR A 99 -3.99 4.64 -3.87
C TYR A 99 -2.93 5.74 -3.93
N THR A 100 -1.69 5.34 -4.19
CA THR A 100 -0.50 6.22 -4.24
C THR A 100 -0.71 7.43 -5.14
N ASP A 101 -1.23 7.22 -6.34
CA ASP A 101 -1.49 8.28 -7.31
C ASP A 101 -2.52 9.30 -6.79
N PHE A 102 -3.58 8.81 -6.16
CA PHE A 102 -4.60 9.67 -5.58
C PHE A 102 -4.05 10.50 -4.43
N PHE A 103 -3.23 9.90 -3.56
CA PHE A 103 -2.55 10.62 -2.48
C PHE A 103 -1.60 11.67 -3.03
N ALA A 104 -0.84 11.35 -4.07
CA ALA A 104 0.09 12.28 -4.71
C ALA A 104 -0.62 13.50 -5.31
N HIS A 105 -1.74 13.29 -6.00
CA HIS A 105 -2.56 14.38 -6.54
C HIS A 105 -3.14 15.24 -5.42
N THR A 106 -3.66 14.60 -4.36
CA THR A 106 -4.30 15.29 -3.24
C THR A 106 -3.29 16.12 -2.43
N LEU A 107 -2.09 15.60 -2.20
CA LEU A 107 -1.00 16.32 -1.54
C LEU A 107 -0.48 17.47 -2.41
N ARG A 108 -0.38 17.30 -3.74
CA ARG A 108 0.08 18.38 -4.62
C ARG A 108 -0.86 19.56 -4.72
N GLN A 109 -2.12 19.39 -4.39
CA GLN A 109 -3.06 20.51 -4.29
C GLN A 109 -2.73 21.45 -3.12
N GLN A 110 -2.11 20.93 -2.04
CA GLN A 110 -1.68 21.75 -0.89
C GLN A 110 -0.20 22.14 -0.95
N ASP A 111 0.63 21.30 -1.56
CA ASP A 111 2.08 21.49 -1.67
C ASP A 111 2.56 21.00 -3.04
N SER A 112 2.73 21.93 -3.97
CA SER A 112 3.12 21.60 -5.35
C SER A 112 4.46 20.88 -5.47
N GLU A 113 5.31 20.95 -4.43
CA GLU A 113 6.61 20.28 -4.38
C GLU A 113 6.57 18.95 -3.60
N ALA A 114 5.39 18.50 -3.15
CA ALA A 114 5.23 17.23 -2.45
C ALA A 114 5.71 16.06 -3.31
N GLN A 115 6.51 15.18 -2.72
CA GLN A 115 7.02 13.96 -3.34
C GLN A 115 6.28 12.75 -2.78
N THR A 116 5.74 11.90 -3.66
CA THR A 116 5.11 10.65 -3.27
C THR A 116 5.86 9.47 -3.86
N PHE A 117 6.22 8.55 -2.97
CA PHE A 117 6.93 7.32 -3.29
C PHE A 117 6.00 6.13 -3.10
N GLY A 118 6.05 5.18 -4.03
CA GLY A 118 5.39 3.88 -3.90
C GLY A 118 6.42 2.76 -3.82
N LEU A 119 6.29 1.89 -2.81
CA LEU A 119 7.17 0.74 -2.63
C LEU A 119 6.35 -0.55 -2.63
N ASP A 120 6.76 -1.52 -3.44
CA ASP A 120 6.19 -2.87 -3.42
C ASP A 120 7.26 -3.91 -3.77
N ILE A 121 7.06 -5.14 -3.32
CA ILE A 121 7.95 -6.27 -3.64
C ILE A 121 7.69 -6.84 -5.04
N SER A 122 6.47 -6.66 -5.56
CA SER A 122 6.03 -7.14 -6.87
C SER A 122 6.55 -6.25 -7.99
N LYS A 123 7.56 -6.75 -8.72
CA LYS A 123 8.07 -6.09 -9.93
C LYS A 123 6.97 -5.87 -10.98
N ILE A 124 6.01 -6.78 -11.08
CA ILE A 124 4.91 -6.68 -12.04
C ILE A 124 4.01 -5.51 -11.67
N ALA A 125 3.62 -5.40 -10.40
CA ALA A 125 2.75 -4.32 -9.92
C ALA A 125 3.42 -2.94 -10.08
N ILE A 126 4.68 -2.81 -9.64
CA ILE A 126 5.45 -1.57 -9.78
C ILE A 126 5.65 -1.16 -11.24
N ARG A 127 5.87 -2.11 -12.15
CA ARG A 127 5.97 -1.80 -13.59
C ARG A 127 4.67 -1.18 -14.11
N TYR A 128 3.51 -1.67 -13.67
CA TYR A 128 2.23 -1.08 -14.05
C TYR A 128 2.02 0.28 -13.42
N ALA A 129 2.36 0.43 -12.14
CA ALA A 129 2.26 1.67 -11.39
C ALA A 129 3.07 2.79 -12.07
N ALA A 130 4.36 2.56 -12.28
CA ALA A 130 5.26 3.55 -12.84
C ALA A 130 4.90 3.95 -14.27
N LYS A 131 4.48 2.98 -15.09
CA LYS A 131 4.02 3.27 -16.45
C LYS A 131 2.77 4.15 -16.48
N ARG A 132 1.89 4.00 -15.49
CA ARG A 132 0.58 4.67 -15.46
C ARG A 132 0.62 6.02 -14.75
N TYR A 133 1.44 6.13 -13.71
CA TYR A 133 1.46 7.27 -12.79
C TYR A 133 2.88 7.88 -12.76
N PRO A 134 3.31 8.58 -13.83
CA PRO A 134 4.67 9.10 -13.96
C PRO A 134 5.01 10.18 -12.92
N GLU A 135 3.99 10.76 -12.31
CA GLU A 135 4.10 11.76 -11.26
C GLU A 135 4.60 11.15 -9.93
N CYS A 136 4.42 9.85 -9.71
CA CYS A 136 4.87 9.16 -8.50
C CYS A 136 6.21 8.44 -8.73
N GLN A 137 7.02 8.34 -7.68
CA GLN A 137 8.31 7.65 -7.74
C GLN A 137 8.17 6.23 -7.20
N PHE A 138 8.32 5.22 -8.06
CA PHE A 138 8.13 3.83 -7.66
C PHE A 138 9.44 3.05 -7.54
N ALA A 139 9.52 2.20 -6.51
CA ALA A 139 10.64 1.29 -6.30
C ALA A 139 10.17 -0.14 -6.03
N VAL A 140 10.85 -1.10 -6.65
CA VAL A 140 10.77 -2.51 -6.24
C VAL A 140 11.73 -2.70 -5.07
N ALA A 141 11.20 -2.83 -3.85
CA ALA A 141 12.01 -2.96 -2.63
C ALA A 141 11.24 -3.71 -1.54
N SER A 142 11.95 -4.17 -0.50
CA SER A 142 11.33 -4.88 0.63
C SER A 142 11.00 -3.90 1.75
N SER A 143 9.80 -3.98 2.32
CA SER A 143 9.43 -3.23 3.52
C SER A 143 10.11 -3.74 4.80
N HIS A 144 10.87 -4.84 4.74
CA HIS A 144 11.71 -5.29 5.86
C HIS A 144 12.88 -4.34 6.11
N ARG A 145 13.29 -3.62 5.06
CA ARG A 145 14.33 -2.60 5.10
C ARG A 145 14.02 -1.54 4.05
N LEU A 146 13.49 -0.41 4.50
CA LEU A 146 13.11 0.70 3.66
C LEU A 146 14.34 1.35 3.02
N PRO A 147 14.34 1.58 1.69
CA PRO A 147 15.46 2.19 0.98
C PRO A 147 15.46 3.71 1.15
N PHE A 148 15.25 4.21 2.36
CA PHE A 148 15.18 5.63 2.69
C PHE A 148 16.09 5.95 3.85
N SER A 149 16.64 7.17 3.84
CA SER A 149 17.49 7.69 4.92
C SER A 149 16.73 7.77 6.24
N GLU A 150 17.47 7.91 7.34
CA GLU A 150 16.86 8.21 8.62
C GLU A 150 16.16 9.57 8.58
N GLN A 151 15.03 9.71 9.29
CA GLN A 151 14.29 10.97 9.45
C GLN A 151 14.08 11.74 8.14
N SER A 152 13.60 11.04 7.13
CA SER A 152 13.54 11.57 5.77
C SER A 152 12.10 11.64 5.25
N LEU A 153 11.18 10.83 5.77
CA LEU A 153 9.78 10.80 5.37
C LEU A 153 8.93 11.65 6.32
N ASP A 154 8.08 12.53 5.79
CA ASP A 154 7.07 13.25 6.58
C ASP A 154 5.88 12.35 6.92
N GLY A 155 5.54 11.44 5.99
CA GLY A 155 4.44 10.50 6.14
C GLY A 155 4.72 9.12 5.55
N VAL A 156 4.18 8.09 6.19
CA VAL A 156 4.13 6.73 5.65
C VAL A 156 2.69 6.23 5.67
N ILE A 157 2.23 5.63 4.58
CA ILE A 157 0.95 4.95 4.46
C ILE A 157 1.17 3.45 4.44
N ARG A 158 0.32 2.71 5.15
CA ARG A 158 0.35 1.26 5.22
C ARG A 158 -1.06 0.67 5.14
N ILE A 159 -1.49 0.36 3.92
CA ILE A 159 -2.79 -0.27 3.65
C ILE A 159 -2.59 -1.79 3.54
N TYR A 160 -2.92 -2.53 4.60
CA TYR A 160 -2.70 -3.99 4.74
C TYR A 160 -1.25 -4.49 4.63
N ALA A 161 -0.28 -3.63 4.37
CA ALA A 161 1.10 -4.02 4.17
C ALA A 161 1.84 -4.26 5.51
N PRO A 162 2.74 -5.24 5.60
CA PRO A 162 3.60 -5.40 6.77
C PRO A 162 4.81 -4.45 6.69
N CYS A 163 5.21 -3.88 7.82
CA CYS A 163 6.49 -3.15 7.98
C CYS A 163 6.92 -3.22 9.45
N LYS A 164 8.23 -3.26 9.70
CA LYS A 164 8.77 -3.23 11.07
C LYS A 164 8.65 -1.83 11.65
N ASP A 165 8.18 -1.74 12.89
CA ASP A 165 8.11 -0.48 13.65
C ASP A 165 9.49 0.20 13.74
N THR A 166 10.58 -0.55 13.89
CA THR A 166 11.94 0.00 13.90
C THR A 166 12.35 0.68 12.60
N GLU A 167 11.87 0.20 11.45
CA GLU A 167 12.13 0.85 10.15
C GLU A 167 11.26 2.09 9.96
N LEU A 168 10.00 2.06 10.42
CA LEU A 168 9.15 3.24 10.46
C LEU A 168 9.79 4.31 11.36
N GLN A 169 10.19 3.93 12.57
CA GLN A 169 10.87 4.80 13.52
C GLN A 169 12.21 5.30 12.96
N ARG A 170 12.94 4.52 12.15
CA ARG A 170 14.16 5.02 11.52
C ARG A 170 13.86 6.08 10.48
N CYS A 171 12.92 5.83 9.56
CA CYS A 171 12.72 6.64 8.37
C CYS A 171 11.79 7.85 8.52
N VAL A 172 10.76 7.80 9.37
CA VAL A 172 9.78 8.90 9.55
C VAL A 172 10.42 10.04 10.34
N LYS A 173 10.25 11.31 9.99
CA LYS A 173 10.78 12.45 10.76
C LYS A 173 10.15 12.55 12.15
N MET A 174 10.84 13.16 13.10
CA MET A 174 10.24 13.54 14.40
C MET A 174 8.99 14.40 14.15
N GLY A 175 7.86 14.07 14.77
CA GLY A 175 6.57 14.71 14.51
C GLY A 175 5.87 14.28 13.21
N GLY A 176 6.53 13.51 12.34
CA GLY A 176 5.93 12.90 11.14
C GLY A 176 4.97 11.76 11.50
N VAL A 177 4.23 11.25 10.52
CA VAL A 177 3.11 10.33 10.78
C VAL A 177 3.20 9.00 10.03
N VAL A 178 2.59 7.98 10.61
CA VAL A 178 2.25 6.71 9.96
C VAL A 178 0.73 6.58 9.94
N ILE A 179 0.16 6.48 8.74
CA ILE A 179 -1.28 6.25 8.53
C ILE A 179 -1.48 4.79 8.16
N THR A 180 -2.23 4.05 8.97
CA THR A 180 -2.47 2.62 8.73
C THR A 180 -3.94 2.33 8.45
N VAL A 181 -4.18 1.36 7.58
CA VAL A 181 -5.53 0.84 7.28
C VAL A 181 -5.52 -0.68 7.49
N THR A 182 -6.39 -1.14 8.38
CA THR A 182 -6.57 -2.55 8.72
C THR A 182 -8.04 -2.94 8.63
N PRO A 183 -8.38 -4.22 8.37
CA PRO A 183 -9.77 -4.62 8.32
C PRO A 183 -10.37 -4.54 9.73
N ALA A 184 -11.55 -3.93 9.85
CA ALA A 184 -12.33 -3.92 11.09
C ALA A 184 -13.19 -5.20 11.21
N ALA A 185 -13.91 -5.34 12.32
CA ALA A 185 -14.56 -6.59 12.74
C ALA A 185 -15.43 -7.21 11.64
N ARG A 186 -16.24 -6.40 10.95
CA ARG A 186 -17.20 -6.85 9.94
C ARG A 186 -16.67 -6.76 8.51
N HIS A 187 -15.37 -6.54 8.31
CA HIS A 187 -14.83 -6.41 6.97
C HIS A 187 -15.08 -7.68 6.15
N LEU A 188 -15.79 -7.53 5.03
CA LEU A 188 -16.15 -8.61 4.10
C LEU A 188 -16.86 -9.78 4.82
N TYR A 189 -17.69 -9.47 5.81
CA TYR A 189 -18.37 -10.47 6.63
C TYR A 189 -19.17 -11.48 5.80
N GLN A 190 -19.86 -11.03 4.76
CA GLN A 190 -20.72 -11.85 3.90
C GLN A 190 -19.91 -12.88 3.11
N PHE A 191 -18.70 -12.54 2.66
CA PHE A 191 -17.77 -13.54 2.09
C PHE A 191 -17.37 -14.58 3.14
N LYS A 192 -17.03 -14.14 4.36
CA LYS A 192 -16.66 -15.06 5.44
C LYS A 192 -17.80 -16.02 5.80
N GLN A 193 -19.04 -15.56 5.81
CA GLN A 193 -20.21 -16.41 6.06
C GLN A 193 -20.37 -17.51 5.02
N GLY A 194 -20.06 -17.24 3.75
CA GLY A 194 -20.08 -18.27 2.71
C GLY A 194 -18.90 -19.23 2.73
N ILE A 195 -17.83 -18.91 3.47
CA ILE A 195 -16.58 -19.69 3.50
C ILE A 195 -16.41 -20.49 4.80
N TYR A 196 -16.90 -19.98 5.93
CA TYR A 196 -16.68 -20.57 7.25
C TYR A 196 -18.00 -20.88 7.96
N GLU A 197 -18.07 -22.04 8.61
CA GLU A 197 -19.19 -22.42 9.47
C GLU A 197 -19.38 -21.45 10.65
N GLN A 198 -18.27 -20.94 11.19
CA GLN A 198 -18.26 -19.94 12.25
C GLN A 198 -17.35 -18.78 11.87
N VAL A 199 -17.95 -17.59 11.73
CA VAL A 199 -17.20 -16.38 11.37
C VAL A 199 -16.56 -15.76 12.61
N ARG A 200 -15.23 -15.81 12.68
CA ARG A 200 -14.45 -15.00 13.64
C ARG A 200 -14.29 -13.58 13.10
N LEU A 201 -14.72 -12.59 13.88
CA LEU A 201 -14.52 -11.18 13.58
C LEU A 201 -13.04 -10.79 13.72
N HIS A 202 -12.60 -9.77 12.97
CA HIS A 202 -11.27 -9.20 13.18
C HIS A 202 -11.20 -8.46 14.52
N GLU A 203 -10.02 -8.52 15.15
CA GLU A 203 -9.73 -7.69 16.31
C GLU A 203 -9.47 -6.25 15.85
N GLU A 204 -10.10 -5.30 16.53
CA GLU A 204 -9.98 -3.87 16.23
C GLU A 204 -9.00 -3.19 17.18
N GLN A 205 -8.16 -3.92 17.91
CA GLN A 205 -7.19 -3.31 18.81
C GLN A 205 -6.15 -2.51 18.01
N PRO A 206 -5.78 -1.30 18.43
CA PRO A 206 -4.65 -0.59 17.87
C PRO A 206 -3.38 -1.43 17.97
N GLU A 207 -2.53 -1.34 16.95
CA GLU A 207 -1.19 -1.89 17.03
C GLU A 207 -0.31 -1.00 17.91
N ASN A 208 0.67 -1.59 18.56
CA ASN A 208 1.69 -0.84 19.27
C ASN A 208 2.88 -0.61 18.34
N LEU A 209 3.11 0.64 17.95
CA LEU A 209 4.26 1.05 17.12
C LEU A 209 5.30 1.74 18.02
N SER A 210 6.44 1.09 18.24
CA SER A 210 7.50 1.64 19.09
C SER A 210 7.96 3.01 18.59
N GLY A 211 7.97 4.00 19.48
CA GLY A 211 8.35 5.38 19.17
C GLY A 211 7.26 6.21 18.49
N PHE A 212 6.02 5.72 18.46
CA PHE A 212 4.87 6.46 17.97
C PHE A 212 3.71 6.46 18.96
N GLU A 213 2.93 7.52 18.93
CA GLU A 213 1.68 7.67 19.67
C GLU A 213 0.49 7.67 18.74
N LEU A 214 -0.56 6.92 19.09
CA LEU A 214 -1.84 6.97 18.37
C LEU A 214 -2.50 8.33 18.66
N VAL A 215 -2.56 9.19 17.64
CA VAL A 215 -3.12 10.54 17.76
C VAL A 215 -4.53 10.65 17.19
N GLU A 216 -4.92 9.72 16.31
CA GLU A 216 -6.27 9.70 15.74
C GLU A 216 -6.67 8.30 15.24
N GLU A 217 -7.96 7.98 15.38
CA GLU A 217 -8.56 6.74 14.94
C GLU A 217 -9.93 6.99 14.31
N TYR A 218 -10.21 6.30 13.19
CA TYR A 218 -11.49 6.31 12.51
C TYR A 218 -11.93 4.88 12.17
N LYS A 219 -13.20 4.59 12.42
CA LYS A 219 -13.87 3.42 11.88
C LYS A 219 -14.68 3.82 10.66
N LEU A 220 -14.35 3.24 9.51
CA LEU A 220 -15.05 3.50 8.25
C LEU A 220 -15.80 2.24 7.82
N HIS A 221 -17.11 2.27 7.98
CA HIS A 221 -18.02 1.20 7.59
C HIS A 221 -18.99 1.70 6.51
N TYR A 222 -19.20 0.89 5.47
CA TYR A 222 -20.21 1.15 4.46
C TYR A 222 -20.60 -0.13 3.71
N PRO A 223 -21.87 -0.24 3.24
CA PRO A 223 -22.29 -1.33 2.37
C PRO A 223 -21.75 -1.14 0.94
N MET A 224 -21.49 -2.25 0.27
CA MET A 224 -21.16 -2.35 -1.14
C MET A 224 -22.17 -3.27 -1.82
N VAL A 225 -22.60 -2.87 -3.01
CA VAL A 225 -23.49 -3.67 -3.86
C VAL A 225 -22.70 -4.04 -5.11
N LEU A 226 -22.27 -5.30 -5.19
CA LEU A 226 -21.39 -5.80 -6.24
C LEU A 226 -22.20 -6.60 -7.27
N ASN A 227 -21.82 -6.55 -8.54
CA ASN A 227 -22.23 -7.61 -9.47
C ASN A 227 -21.33 -8.85 -9.29
N GLY A 228 -21.72 -9.98 -9.88
CA GLY A 228 -20.98 -11.24 -9.71
C GLY A 228 -19.52 -11.19 -10.15
N ALA A 229 -19.19 -10.45 -11.21
CA ALA A 229 -17.81 -10.29 -11.66
C ALA A 229 -16.96 -9.48 -10.67
N GLU A 230 -17.51 -8.38 -10.14
CA GLU A 230 -16.86 -7.54 -9.12
C GLU A 230 -16.68 -8.31 -7.81
N ALA A 231 -17.69 -9.08 -7.40
CA ALA A 231 -17.63 -9.91 -6.21
C ALA A 231 -16.61 -11.05 -6.35
N ALA A 232 -16.52 -11.67 -7.53
CA ALA A 232 -15.50 -12.67 -7.83
C ALA A 232 -14.09 -12.06 -7.80
N ASP A 233 -13.90 -10.87 -8.37
CA ASP A 233 -12.62 -10.16 -8.32
C ASP A 233 -12.22 -9.78 -6.89
N LEU A 234 -13.16 -9.29 -6.08
CA LEU A 234 -12.94 -8.99 -4.67
C LEU A 234 -12.57 -10.24 -3.87
N LEU A 235 -13.29 -11.35 -4.08
CA LEU A 235 -12.95 -12.63 -3.45
C LEU A 235 -11.53 -13.05 -3.84
N GLN A 236 -11.21 -13.00 -5.14
CA GLN A 236 -9.93 -13.44 -5.71
C GLN A 236 -8.73 -12.63 -5.20
N MET A 237 -8.89 -11.33 -4.92
CA MET A 237 -7.80 -10.47 -4.43
C MET A 237 -7.53 -10.59 -2.92
N THR A 238 -8.29 -11.41 -2.20
CA THR A 238 -8.14 -11.65 -0.76
C THR A 238 -7.62 -13.06 -0.46
N PRO A 239 -7.06 -13.32 0.74
CA PRO A 239 -6.70 -14.67 1.16
C PRO A 239 -7.88 -15.66 1.19
N PHE A 240 -9.11 -15.16 1.12
CA PHE A 240 -10.32 -15.98 1.13
C PHE A 240 -10.48 -16.83 -0.13
N ALA A 241 -9.91 -16.41 -1.27
CA ALA A 241 -9.98 -17.16 -2.53
C ALA A 241 -9.51 -18.61 -2.42
N TRP A 242 -8.48 -18.85 -1.59
CA TRP A 242 -7.89 -20.18 -1.35
C TRP A 242 -8.74 -21.07 -0.45
N ARG A 243 -9.66 -20.48 0.31
CA ARG A 243 -10.53 -21.16 1.28
C ARG A 243 -11.96 -21.34 0.78
N ALA A 244 -12.39 -20.51 -0.16
CA ALA A 244 -13.69 -20.65 -0.79
C ALA A 244 -13.80 -21.95 -1.59
N SER A 245 -14.91 -22.67 -1.42
CA SER A 245 -15.27 -23.80 -2.28
C SER A 245 -15.54 -23.33 -3.71
N GLU A 246 -15.40 -24.23 -4.68
CA GLU A 246 -15.75 -23.91 -6.07
C GLU A 246 -17.24 -23.57 -6.22
N GLU A 247 -18.12 -24.25 -5.48
CA GLU A 247 -19.55 -23.93 -5.42
C GLU A 247 -19.80 -22.50 -4.96
N PHE A 248 -19.13 -22.04 -3.90
CA PHE A 248 -19.29 -20.67 -3.42
C PHE A 248 -18.74 -19.64 -4.42
N LYS A 249 -17.60 -19.94 -5.07
CA LYS A 249 -17.06 -19.09 -6.14
C LYS A 249 -18.03 -18.98 -7.31
N GLU A 250 -18.63 -20.09 -7.74
CA GLU A 250 -19.64 -20.11 -8.79
C GLU A 250 -20.87 -19.29 -8.40
N GLN A 251 -21.39 -19.49 -7.19
CA GLN A 251 -22.52 -18.72 -6.64
C GLN A 251 -22.22 -17.21 -6.66
N VAL A 252 -21.05 -16.79 -6.16
CA VAL A 252 -20.62 -15.39 -6.16
C VAL A 252 -20.55 -14.86 -7.59
N SER A 253 -19.89 -15.58 -8.50
CA SER A 253 -19.68 -15.14 -9.89
C SER A 253 -20.96 -15.02 -10.71
N GLN A 254 -21.99 -15.84 -10.40
CA GLN A 254 -23.28 -15.85 -11.09
C GLN A 254 -24.32 -14.94 -10.44
N SER A 255 -24.00 -14.31 -9.31
CA SER A 255 -24.92 -13.41 -8.61
C SER A 255 -25.17 -12.15 -9.45
N ASN A 256 -26.45 -11.82 -9.68
CA ASN A 256 -26.82 -10.51 -10.24
C ASN A 256 -26.45 -9.37 -9.28
N THR A 257 -26.56 -9.64 -7.98
CA THR A 257 -26.24 -8.70 -6.91
C THR A 257 -25.68 -9.48 -5.73
N PHE A 258 -24.54 -9.03 -5.22
CA PHE A 258 -23.89 -9.53 -4.03
C PHE A 258 -23.63 -8.36 -3.08
N GLU A 259 -24.41 -8.30 -2.00
CA GLU A 259 -24.26 -7.28 -0.97
C GLU A 259 -23.19 -7.71 0.03
N CYS A 260 -22.24 -6.83 0.29
CA CYS A 260 -21.27 -7.05 1.36
C CYS A 260 -20.80 -5.75 1.99
N GLU A 261 -20.17 -5.85 3.14
CA GLU A 261 -19.74 -4.68 3.91
C GLU A 261 -18.23 -4.46 3.80
N ALA A 262 -17.84 -3.21 3.54
CA ALA A 262 -16.49 -2.72 3.79
C ALA A 262 -16.44 -2.12 5.20
N ASP A 263 -15.39 -2.43 5.96
CA ASP A 263 -15.25 -2.03 7.36
C ASP A 263 -13.76 -1.94 7.65
N PHE A 264 -13.28 -0.74 7.96
CA PHE A 264 -11.85 -0.45 8.09
C PHE A 264 -11.58 0.32 9.37
N MET A 265 -10.49 -0.02 10.05
CA MET A 265 -9.86 0.86 11.02
C MET A 265 -8.77 1.66 10.31
N LEU A 266 -8.90 2.99 10.33
CA LEU A 266 -7.88 3.93 9.87
C LEU A 266 -7.28 4.59 11.09
N ARG A 267 -5.95 4.62 11.19
CA ARG A 267 -5.24 5.16 12.36
C ARG A 267 -4.10 6.03 11.94
N VAL A 268 -3.86 7.08 12.72
CA VAL A 268 -2.70 7.96 12.57
C VAL A 268 -1.84 7.84 13.83
N TYR A 269 -0.60 7.44 13.61
CA TYR A 269 0.42 7.38 14.64
C TYR A 269 1.45 8.46 14.38
N GLN A 270 1.69 9.34 15.35
CA GLN A 270 2.69 10.40 15.24
C GLN A 270 3.99 9.97 15.90
N ARG A 271 5.12 10.26 15.26
CA ARG A 271 6.44 9.95 15.80
C ARG A 271 6.77 10.92 16.94
N ASN A 272 7.08 10.36 18.11
CA ASN A 272 7.54 11.09 19.30
C ASN A 272 8.96 11.61 19.13
#